data_AF-A0A8C6Q1I9-F1
#
_entry.id   AF-A0A8C6Q1I9-F1
#
_cell.length_a   1.000
_cell.length_b   1.000
_cell.length_c   1.000
_cell.angle_alpha   90.00
_cell.angle_beta   90.00
_cell.angle_gamma   90.00
#
_symmetry.space_group_name_H-M   'P 1'
#
loop_
_entity.id
_entity.type
_entity.pdbx_description
1 polymer ?
#
loop_
_entity_poly.entity_id
_entity_poly.type
_entity_poly.pdbx_seq_one_letter_code
_entity_poly.pdbx_strand_id
1 'polypeptide(L)'
;KDQQEYTVAKLKAEYKALEEEMEDLGLEVGFLVGSESVPKEVLDANSPDPELKDSLIQTFQSISERYQSRLQSLQEKLQQTDRFCGWSADDHKRFQFIVSLYTHDVPKHRELKMDMLSRLFPQRTNLELIEHQRLWDLRHFTQSQLRLVTQQWHRDVEELLASARVMLQEADHAHQEELELHRQRQHQQDICLHLKEKLKKWRAQQEEVAKLEAAIAARRQEEEEERMKREQEQEAAVRSQQKEKVSCLSVEVVAEADPERMMGDTEAWKSRHLNENELQKPLYSLSTYTDTQILSDPRVRLEQALREAGLQQSQYSKAVLSEVKPPKPPRRDTESTLKF
;
A
#
# COMPACT_ATOMS: atom_id res chain seq x y z
N LYS A 1 0.17 -28.85 47.99
CA LYS A 1 0.59 -27.77 47.07
C LYS A 1 1.47 -26.77 47.80
N ASP A 2 1.06 -26.32 48.99
CA ASP A 2 1.78 -25.33 49.80
C ASP A 2 3.20 -25.76 50.21
N GLN A 3 3.43 -27.05 50.51
CA GLN A 3 4.77 -27.55 50.83
C GLN A 3 5.72 -27.52 49.62
N GLN A 4 5.21 -27.73 48.40
CA GLN A 4 6.02 -27.67 47.19
C GLN A 4 6.39 -26.23 46.85
N GLU A 5 5.45 -25.30 46.99
CA GLU A 5 5.71 -23.87 46.81
C GLU A 5 6.72 -23.33 47.83
N TYR A 6 6.63 -23.77 49.09
CA TYR A 6 7.61 -23.44 50.12
C TYR A 6 9.01 -23.98 49.79
N THR A 7 9.12 -25.23 49.32
CA THR A 7 10.42 -25.79 48.90
C THR A 7 11.00 -25.07 47.68
N VAL A 8 10.17 -24.68 46.71
CA VAL A 8 10.62 -23.93 45.52
C VAL A 8 11.08 -22.53 45.90
N ALA A 9 10.36 -21.85 46.80
CA ALA A 9 10.76 -20.54 47.30
C ALA A 9 12.08 -20.60 48.09
N LYS A 10 12.25 -21.63 48.94
CA LYS A 10 13.48 -21.84 49.70
C LYS A 10 14.67 -22.14 48.78
N LEU A 11 14.48 -23.03 47.80
CA LEU A 11 15.51 -23.32 46.80
C LEU A 11 15.87 -22.07 46.01
N LYS A 12 14.90 -21.27 45.55
CA LYS A 12 15.18 -20.00 44.86
C LYS A 12 15.98 -19.00 45.71
N ALA A 13 15.70 -18.94 47.02
CA ALA A 13 16.44 -18.08 47.93
C ALA A 13 17.88 -18.59 48.16
N GLU A 14 18.07 -19.90 48.31
CA GLU A 14 19.39 -20.52 48.43
C GLU A 14 20.19 -20.40 47.13
N TYR A 15 19.55 -20.56 45.96
CA TYR A 15 20.18 -20.31 44.66
C TYR A 15 20.64 -18.87 44.52
N LYS A 16 19.80 -17.89 44.88
CA LYS A 16 20.16 -16.47 44.83
C LYS A 16 21.31 -16.14 45.79
N ALA A 17 21.34 -16.73 46.99
CA ALA A 17 22.43 -16.56 47.93
C ALA A 17 23.74 -17.18 47.44
N LEU A 18 23.67 -18.35 46.78
CA LEU A 18 24.82 -18.99 46.14
C LEU A 18 25.32 -18.19 44.93
N GLU A 19 24.43 -17.59 44.15
CA GLU A 19 24.75 -16.65 43.05
C GLU A 19 25.52 -15.44 43.62
N GLU A 20 25.00 -14.81 44.68
CA GLU A 20 25.65 -13.69 45.38
C GLU A 20 27.03 -14.09 45.98
N GLU A 21 27.19 -15.31 46.54
CA GLU A 21 28.48 -15.82 47.04
C GLU A 21 29.47 -16.17 45.90
N MET A 22 28.98 -16.70 44.78
CA MET A 22 29.79 -16.98 43.58
C MET A 22 30.23 -15.69 42.88
N GLU A 23 29.38 -14.67 42.89
CA GLU A 23 29.66 -13.29 42.47
C GLU A 23 30.74 -12.63 43.35
N ASP A 24 30.69 -12.83 44.68
CA ASP A 24 31.71 -12.32 45.62
C ASP A 24 33.06 -13.05 45.51
N LEU A 25 33.07 -14.33 45.12
CA LEU A 25 34.29 -15.09 44.89
C LEU A 25 34.94 -14.83 43.52
N GLY A 26 34.29 -14.04 42.65
CA GLY A 26 34.77 -13.66 41.32
C GLY A 26 34.86 -14.84 40.35
N LEU A 27 34.11 -15.93 40.61
CA LEU A 27 34.18 -17.17 39.84
C LEU A 27 33.34 -17.13 38.56
N GLU A 28 32.36 -16.23 38.45
CA GLU A 28 31.45 -16.21 37.30
C GLU A 28 31.95 -15.42 36.09
N VAL A 29 32.94 -14.54 36.24
CA VAL A 29 33.45 -13.74 35.12
C VAL A 29 34.22 -14.59 34.09
N GLY A 30 34.53 -15.85 34.43
CA GLY A 30 35.24 -16.78 33.56
C GLY A 30 34.35 -17.72 32.72
N PHE A 31 33.06 -17.88 33.04
CA PHE A 31 32.27 -19.00 32.49
C PHE A 31 31.23 -18.62 31.42
N LEU A 32 30.99 -17.34 31.15
CA LEU A 32 29.98 -16.90 30.17
C LEU A 32 30.56 -16.14 28.98
N VAL A 33 31.79 -16.44 28.56
CA VAL A 33 32.14 -16.33 27.14
C VAL A 33 31.75 -17.66 26.50
N GLY A 34 30.43 -17.89 26.44
CA GLY A 34 29.86 -19.05 25.76
C GLY A 34 30.38 -19.07 24.34
N SER A 35 30.82 -20.24 23.88
CA SER A 35 31.49 -20.49 22.60
C SER A 35 30.62 -20.25 21.35
N GLU A 36 29.52 -19.52 21.47
CA GLU A 36 28.65 -19.11 20.37
C GLU A 36 28.67 -17.59 20.25
N SER A 37 29.64 -17.09 19.47
CA SER A 37 29.71 -15.68 19.05
C SER A 37 28.52 -15.26 18.17
N VAL A 38 27.75 -16.23 17.69
CA VAL A 38 26.54 -16.02 16.89
C VAL A 38 25.44 -16.91 17.47
N PRO A 39 24.28 -16.35 17.83
CA PRO A 39 23.13 -17.11 18.28
C PRO A 39 22.66 -18.10 17.20
N LYS A 40 22.37 -19.35 17.60
CA LYS A 40 21.88 -20.42 16.70
C LYS A 40 20.62 -20.00 15.95
N GLU A 41 19.78 -19.18 16.57
CA GLU A 41 18.55 -18.63 16.02
C GLU A 41 18.77 -17.81 14.73
N VAL A 42 19.91 -17.12 14.62
CA VAL A 42 20.29 -16.34 13.43
C VAL A 42 20.96 -17.23 12.38
N LEU A 43 21.69 -18.26 12.82
CA LEU A 43 22.34 -19.23 11.94
C LEU A 43 21.34 -20.18 11.25
N ASP A 44 20.31 -20.61 11.97
CA ASP A 44 19.30 -21.55 11.48
C ASP A 44 18.13 -20.85 10.76
N ALA A 45 18.10 -19.51 10.74
CA ALA A 45 17.11 -18.75 10.00
C ALA A 45 17.26 -19.02 8.48
N ASN A 46 16.17 -19.48 7.86
CA ASN A 46 16.02 -19.66 6.42
C ASN A 46 15.61 -18.32 5.80
N SER A 47 16.52 -17.34 5.78
CA SER A 47 16.23 -16.02 5.23
C SER A 47 16.20 -16.02 3.70
N PRO A 48 15.22 -15.36 3.05
CA PRO A 48 15.17 -15.14 1.61
C PRO A 48 16.36 -14.33 1.08
N ASP A 49 16.93 -13.48 1.93
CA ASP A 49 18.07 -12.63 1.64
C ASP A 49 19.34 -13.14 2.37
N PRO A 50 20.36 -13.62 1.65
CA PRO A 50 21.64 -14.03 2.24
C PRO A 50 22.49 -12.83 2.68
N GLU A 51 22.37 -11.66 2.04
CA GLU A 51 23.20 -10.49 2.36
C GLU A 51 22.83 -9.90 3.72
N LEU A 52 21.52 -9.88 4.02
CA LEU A 52 21.01 -9.48 5.33
C LEU A 52 21.50 -10.42 6.45
N LYS A 53 21.57 -11.73 6.18
CA LYS A 53 22.08 -12.73 7.12
C LYS A 53 23.58 -12.54 7.38
N ASP A 54 24.36 -12.32 6.34
CA ASP A 54 25.81 -12.10 6.46
C ASP A 54 26.12 -10.80 7.21
N SER A 55 25.35 -9.73 6.95
CA SER A 55 25.44 -8.47 7.70
C SER A 55 25.16 -8.67 9.18
N LEU A 56 24.09 -9.40 9.52
CA LEU A 56 23.77 -9.74 10.91
C LEU A 56 24.90 -10.51 11.57
N ILE A 57 25.41 -11.57 10.94
CA ILE A 57 26.53 -12.35 11.47
C ILE A 57 27.75 -11.47 11.75
N GLN A 58 28.09 -10.56 10.81
CA GLN A 58 29.20 -9.62 10.99
C GLN A 58 28.97 -8.67 12.17
N THR A 59 27.75 -8.17 12.39
CA THR A 59 27.44 -7.30 13.53
C THR A 59 27.59 -8.02 14.87
N PHE A 60 27.13 -9.27 14.97
CA PHE A 60 27.30 -10.11 16.17
C PHE A 60 28.78 -10.37 16.46
N GLN A 61 29.57 -10.69 15.43
CA GLN A 61 31.02 -10.90 15.56
C GLN A 61 31.72 -9.62 16.04
N SER A 62 31.42 -8.47 15.43
CA SER A 62 32.04 -7.18 15.79
C SER A 62 31.73 -6.77 17.24
N ILE A 63 30.49 -6.92 17.69
CA ILE A 63 30.09 -6.61 19.07
C ILE A 63 30.76 -7.57 20.05
N SER A 64 30.80 -8.87 19.73
CA SER A 64 31.46 -9.88 20.54
C SER A 64 32.95 -9.58 20.71
N GLU A 65 33.67 -9.27 19.63
CA GLU A 65 35.09 -8.92 19.66
C GLU A 65 35.36 -7.68 20.52
N ARG A 66 34.52 -6.64 20.40
CA ARG A 66 34.65 -5.41 21.20
C ARG A 66 34.52 -5.69 22.69
N TYR A 67 33.50 -6.47 23.08
CA TYR A 67 33.27 -6.80 24.49
C TYR A 67 34.29 -7.79 25.04
N GLN A 68 34.70 -8.79 24.26
CA GLN A 68 35.78 -9.71 24.62
C GLN A 68 37.09 -8.96 24.88
N SER A 69 37.49 -8.06 23.98
CA SER A 69 38.69 -7.25 24.13
C SER A 69 38.65 -6.40 25.41
N ARG A 70 37.49 -5.78 25.68
CA ARG A 70 37.28 -4.98 26.90
C ARG A 70 37.34 -5.83 28.17
N LEU A 71 36.70 -7.00 28.18
CA LEU A 71 36.71 -7.94 29.30
C LEU A 71 38.12 -8.47 29.57
N GLN A 72 38.85 -8.89 28.53
CA GLN A 72 40.24 -9.33 28.65
C GLN A 72 41.12 -8.24 29.27
N SER A 73 41.00 -6.98 28.82
CA SER A 73 41.77 -5.87 29.38
C SER A 73 41.47 -5.60 30.88
N LEU A 74 40.24 -5.86 31.33
CA LEU A 74 39.84 -5.72 32.73
C LEU A 74 40.27 -6.93 33.57
N GLN A 75 40.22 -8.13 33.00
CA GLN A 75 40.72 -9.35 33.62
C GLN A 75 42.24 -9.30 33.82
N GLU A 76 42.99 -8.82 32.84
CA GLU A 76 44.44 -8.60 32.95
C GLU A 76 44.79 -7.63 34.10
N LYS A 77 44.07 -6.50 34.19
CA LYS A 77 44.21 -5.55 35.31
C LYS A 77 43.92 -6.19 36.68
N LEU A 78 42.94 -7.10 36.72
CA LEU A 78 42.58 -7.84 37.94
C LEU A 78 43.60 -8.92 38.30
N GLN A 79 44.24 -9.56 37.31
CA GLN A 79 45.31 -10.53 37.51
C GLN A 79 46.62 -9.89 37.98
N GLN A 80 46.91 -8.66 37.53
CA GLN A 80 48.06 -7.88 37.98
C GLN A 80 47.96 -7.47 39.46
N THR A 81 46.74 -7.43 40.01
CA THR A 81 46.51 -7.14 41.43
C THR A 81 46.33 -8.43 42.23
N ASP A 82 47.09 -8.60 43.30
CA ASP A 82 46.98 -9.78 44.17
C ASP A 82 45.57 -9.94 44.76
N ARG A 83 45.11 -11.18 44.94
CA ARG A 83 43.76 -11.52 45.43
C ARG A 83 43.47 -10.90 46.79
N PHE A 84 44.49 -10.80 47.63
CA PHE A 84 44.39 -10.23 48.99
C PHE A 84 45.19 -8.94 49.11
N CYS A 85 45.55 -8.29 47.99
CA CYS A 85 46.34 -7.05 47.97
C CYS A 85 47.63 -7.14 48.82
N GLY A 86 48.31 -8.30 48.80
CA GLY A 86 49.54 -8.58 49.53
C GLY A 86 49.36 -8.95 51.01
N TRP A 87 48.11 -9.07 51.49
CA TRP A 87 47.79 -9.41 52.88
C TRP A 87 47.47 -10.89 53.06
N SER A 88 47.50 -11.37 54.30
CA SER A 88 47.01 -12.72 54.60
C SER A 88 45.48 -12.77 54.39
N ALA A 89 44.96 -13.94 54.01
CA ALA A 89 43.52 -14.09 53.77
C ALA A 89 42.68 -13.73 55.02
N ASP A 90 43.18 -14.05 56.21
CA ASP A 90 42.48 -13.74 57.47
C ASP A 90 42.55 -12.25 57.83
N ASP A 91 43.68 -11.59 57.59
CA ASP A 91 43.81 -10.14 57.85
C ASP A 91 43.02 -9.32 56.83
N HIS A 92 42.97 -9.76 55.57
CA HIS A 92 42.13 -9.16 54.55
C HIS A 92 40.63 -9.30 54.88
N LYS A 93 40.18 -10.46 55.36
CA LYS A 93 38.80 -10.66 55.82
C LYS A 93 38.46 -9.79 57.02
N ARG A 94 39.38 -9.67 58.00
CA ARG A 94 39.22 -8.75 59.13
C ARG A 94 39.11 -7.32 58.65
N PHE A 95 39.95 -6.90 57.71
CA PHE A 95 39.89 -5.57 57.09
C PHE A 95 38.55 -5.33 56.38
N GLN A 96 38.09 -6.25 55.53
CA GLN A 96 36.81 -6.17 54.82
C GLN A 96 35.63 -6.03 55.79
N PHE A 97 35.61 -6.84 56.85
CA PHE A 97 34.58 -6.78 57.88
C PHE A 97 34.57 -5.43 58.61
N ILE A 98 35.73 -4.86 58.92
CA ILE A 98 35.80 -3.55 59.55
C ILE A 98 35.29 -2.47 58.59
N VAL A 99 35.71 -2.50 57.32
CA VAL A 99 35.27 -1.52 56.32
C VAL A 99 33.75 -1.58 56.09
N SER A 100 33.14 -2.77 56.09
CA SER A 100 31.69 -2.92 55.89
C SER A 100 30.86 -2.39 57.05
N LEU A 101 31.40 -2.36 58.27
CA LEU A 101 30.72 -1.82 59.46
C LEU A 101 30.61 -0.29 59.46
N TYR A 102 31.48 0.43 58.73
CA TYR A 102 31.52 1.89 58.70
C TYR A 102 31.01 2.43 57.35
N THR A 103 29.69 2.34 57.14
CA THR A 103 29.00 2.91 55.97
C THR A 103 28.93 4.45 56.05
N HIS A 104 28.58 5.08 54.92
CA HIS A 104 28.45 6.55 54.81
C HIS A 104 27.36 7.15 55.73
N ASP A 105 26.50 6.33 56.32
CA ASP A 105 25.42 6.75 57.22
C ASP A 105 25.95 7.22 58.58
N VAL A 106 27.17 6.84 58.94
CA VAL A 106 27.80 7.22 60.21
C VAL A 106 28.60 8.53 60.05
N PRO A 107 28.31 9.58 60.85
CA PRO A 107 29.13 10.79 60.87
C PRO A 107 30.59 10.47 61.19
N LYS A 108 31.53 11.09 60.47
CA LYS A 108 32.98 10.84 60.60
C LYS A 108 33.40 9.37 60.36
N HIS A 109 32.65 8.62 59.54
CA HIS A 109 32.95 7.22 59.19
C HIS A 109 34.42 6.99 58.79
N ARG A 110 35.02 7.90 58.01
CA ARG A 110 36.42 7.76 57.57
C ARG A 110 37.41 7.83 58.74
N GLU A 111 37.20 8.73 59.70
CA GLU A 111 38.07 8.87 60.87
C GLU A 111 37.91 7.69 61.82
N LEU A 112 36.67 7.27 62.10
CA LEU A 112 36.36 6.14 62.97
C LEU A 112 36.85 4.80 62.39
N LYS A 113 36.70 4.63 61.08
CA LYS A 113 37.22 3.47 60.36
C LYS A 113 38.74 3.38 60.46
N MET A 114 39.43 4.49 60.20
CA MET A 114 40.89 4.52 60.31
C MET A 114 41.36 4.28 61.74
N ASP A 115 40.71 4.88 62.74
CA ASP A 115 41.03 4.64 64.16
C ASP A 115 40.82 3.16 64.56
N MET A 116 39.71 2.55 64.11
CA MET A 116 39.43 1.13 64.37
C MET A 116 40.45 0.20 63.69
N LEU A 117 40.81 0.50 62.43
CA LEU A 117 41.84 -0.24 61.70
C LEU A 117 43.20 -0.14 62.39
N SER A 118 43.59 1.04 62.88
CA SER A 118 44.85 1.23 63.62
C SER A 118 44.87 0.44 64.94
N ARG A 119 43.72 0.25 65.61
CA ARG A 119 43.61 -0.55 66.85
C ARG A 119 43.67 -2.05 66.61
N LEU A 120 43.06 -2.53 65.53
CA LEU A 120 42.97 -3.96 65.20
C LEU A 120 44.21 -4.49 64.47
N PHE A 121 45.02 -3.61 63.87
CA PHE A 121 46.28 -3.94 63.23
C PHE A 121 47.48 -3.19 63.84
N PRO A 122 47.82 -3.44 65.12
CA PRO A 122 48.90 -2.72 65.81
C PRO A 122 50.30 -2.96 65.21
N GLN A 123 50.46 -4.01 64.40
CA GLN A 123 51.71 -4.36 63.72
C GLN A 123 51.89 -3.67 62.36
N ARG A 124 50.91 -2.86 61.92
CA ARG A 124 50.89 -2.23 60.58
C ARG A 124 50.85 -0.72 60.70
N THR A 125 51.49 -0.04 59.75
CA THR A 125 51.49 1.43 59.74
C THR A 125 50.21 1.98 59.13
N ASN A 126 49.83 3.20 59.51
CA ASN A 126 48.69 3.89 58.87
C ASN A 126 48.86 4.05 57.36
N LEU A 127 50.10 4.16 56.87
CA LEU A 127 50.41 4.21 55.44
C LEU A 127 50.10 2.87 54.74
N GLU A 128 50.46 1.74 55.35
CA GLU A 128 50.13 0.41 54.84
C GLU A 128 48.61 0.16 54.80
N LEU A 129 47.88 0.65 55.79
CA LEU A 129 46.41 0.57 55.83
C LEU A 129 45.75 1.39 54.71
N ILE A 130 46.25 2.60 54.46
CA ILE A 130 45.75 3.47 53.38
C ILE A 130 46.08 2.87 52.01
N GLU A 131 47.29 2.34 51.82
CA GLU A 131 47.68 1.70 50.56
C GLU A 131 46.87 0.42 50.31
N HIS A 132 46.64 -0.39 51.34
CA HIS A 132 45.76 -1.56 51.23
C HIS A 132 44.32 -1.17 50.87
N GLN A 133 43.77 -0.12 51.52
CA GLN A 133 42.44 0.38 51.18
C GLN A 133 42.38 0.83 49.72
N ARG A 134 43.38 1.56 49.23
CA ARG A 134 43.46 2.01 47.84
C ARG A 134 43.49 0.84 46.85
N LEU A 135 44.30 -0.19 47.13
CA LEU A 135 44.39 -1.38 46.30
C LEU A 135 43.08 -2.18 46.30
N TRP A 136 42.43 -2.29 47.47
CA TRP A 136 41.12 -2.92 47.61
C TRP A 136 40.03 -2.13 46.86
N ASP A 137 39.99 -0.81 47.01
CA ASP A 137 39.04 0.08 46.30
C ASP A 137 39.23 -0.06 44.77
N LEU A 138 40.48 -0.10 44.29
CA LEU A 138 40.80 -0.29 42.87
C LEU A 138 40.38 -1.67 42.35
N ARG A 139 40.63 -2.73 43.15
CA ARG A 139 40.23 -4.11 42.82
C ARG A 139 38.71 -4.23 42.76
N HIS A 140 38.01 -3.74 43.78
CA HIS A 140 36.55 -3.76 43.88
C HIS A 140 35.91 -2.94 42.75
N PHE A 141 36.50 -1.79 42.41
CA PHE A 141 36.09 -1.00 41.24
C PHE A 141 36.25 -1.80 39.94
N THR A 142 37.38 -2.46 39.74
CA THR A 142 37.65 -3.27 38.53
C THR A 142 36.69 -4.47 38.44
N GLN A 143 36.39 -5.14 39.57
CA GLN A 143 35.37 -6.19 39.63
C GLN A 143 33.97 -5.66 39.33
N SER A 144 33.61 -4.49 39.86
CA SER A 144 32.33 -3.84 39.57
C SER A 144 32.23 -3.43 38.10
N GLN A 145 33.31 -2.98 37.49
CA GLN A 145 33.38 -2.70 36.05
C GLN A 145 33.23 -3.97 35.21
N LEU A 146 33.83 -5.10 35.61
CA LEU A 146 33.62 -6.39 34.94
C LEU A 146 32.14 -6.77 34.96
N ARG A 147 31.48 -6.71 36.13
CA ARG A 147 30.03 -6.97 36.25
C ARG A 147 29.22 -6.06 35.32
N LEU A 148 29.51 -4.76 35.33
CA LEU A 148 28.81 -3.79 34.49
C LEU A 148 28.99 -4.09 32.99
N VAL A 149 30.22 -4.41 32.56
CA VAL A 149 30.52 -4.73 31.16
C VAL A 149 29.84 -6.03 30.73
N THR A 150 29.81 -7.05 31.59
CA THR A 150 29.09 -8.30 31.33
C THR A 150 27.59 -8.04 31.21
N GLN A 151 26.98 -7.26 32.11
CA GLN A 151 25.57 -6.90 32.00
C GLN A 151 25.27 -6.02 30.77
N GLN A 152 26.22 -5.18 30.36
CA GLN A 152 26.09 -4.38 29.15
C GLN A 152 26.15 -5.26 27.90
N TRP A 153 27.07 -6.23 27.83
CA TRP A 153 27.08 -7.23 26.76
C TRP A 153 25.72 -7.89 26.65
N HIS A 154 25.20 -8.48 27.74
CA HIS A 154 23.96 -9.26 27.70
C HIS A 154 22.81 -8.43 27.12
N ARG A 155 22.64 -7.18 27.59
CA ARG A 155 21.63 -6.25 27.08
C ARG A 155 21.82 -5.93 25.60
N ASP A 156 23.04 -5.60 25.18
CA ASP A 156 23.32 -5.26 23.77
C ASP A 156 23.09 -6.46 22.84
N VAL A 157 23.41 -7.68 23.29
CA VAL A 157 23.17 -8.91 22.51
C VAL A 157 21.69 -9.25 22.46
N GLU A 158 20.94 -9.08 23.56
CA GLU A 158 19.49 -9.24 23.57
C GLU A 158 18.80 -8.22 22.66
N GLU A 159 19.24 -6.95 22.67
CA GLU A 159 18.73 -5.90 21.79
C GLU A 159 19.03 -6.21 20.31
N LEU A 160 20.26 -6.64 20.01
CA LEU A 160 20.64 -7.04 18.66
C LEU A 160 19.86 -8.25 18.18
N LEU A 161 19.62 -9.24 19.06
CA LEU A 161 18.77 -10.40 18.76
C LEU A 161 17.31 -10.00 18.49
N ALA A 162 16.76 -9.09 19.29
CA ALA A 162 15.41 -8.58 19.07
C ALA A 162 15.31 -7.84 17.74
N SER A 163 16.28 -6.97 17.45
CA SER A 163 16.37 -6.24 16.18
C SER A 163 16.54 -7.19 14.97
N ALA A 164 17.44 -8.17 15.07
CA ALA A 164 17.66 -9.18 14.05
C ALA A 164 16.39 -10.00 13.76
N ARG A 165 15.66 -10.39 14.82
CA ARG A 165 14.40 -11.11 14.68
C ARG A 165 13.36 -10.29 13.91
N VAL A 166 13.22 -9.00 14.23
CA VAL A 166 12.29 -8.10 13.52
C VAL A 166 12.70 -7.96 12.06
N MET A 167 13.97 -7.69 11.76
CA MET A 167 14.43 -7.55 10.38
C MET A 167 14.24 -8.83 9.55
N LEU A 168 14.50 -10.00 10.13
CA LEU A 168 14.26 -11.28 9.46
C LEU A 168 12.77 -11.52 9.20
N GLN A 169 11.91 -11.21 10.17
CA GLN A 169 10.46 -11.33 10.02
C GLN A 169 9.91 -10.36 8.96
N GLU A 170 10.42 -9.13 8.91
CA GLU A 170 10.07 -8.15 7.88
C GLU A 170 10.52 -8.61 6.49
N ALA A 171 11.74 -9.16 6.36
CA ALA A 171 12.23 -9.71 5.10
C ALA A 171 11.41 -10.92 4.63
N ASP A 172 11.05 -11.83 5.53
CA ASP A 172 10.17 -12.97 5.24
C ASP A 172 8.79 -12.51 4.77
N HIS A 173 8.23 -11.52 5.46
CA HIS A 173 6.92 -10.97 5.12
C HIS A 173 6.95 -10.29 3.75
N ALA A 174 7.94 -9.44 3.49
CA ALA A 174 8.10 -8.77 2.20
C ALA A 174 8.29 -9.78 1.05
N HIS A 175 9.02 -10.86 1.28
CA HIS A 175 9.18 -11.93 0.29
C HIS A 175 7.87 -12.66 0.00
N GLN A 176 7.08 -12.96 1.04
CA GLN A 176 5.76 -13.58 0.89
C GLN A 176 4.79 -12.70 0.11
N GLU A 177 4.76 -11.40 0.41
CA GLU A 177 3.94 -10.43 -0.32
C GLU A 177 4.31 -10.38 -1.80
N GLU A 178 5.61 -10.34 -2.13
CA GLU A 178 6.05 -10.34 -3.54
C GLU A 178 5.64 -11.64 -4.27
N LEU A 179 5.74 -12.80 -3.60
CA LEU A 179 5.27 -14.06 -4.15
C LEU A 179 3.75 -14.05 -4.40
N GLU A 180 2.97 -13.48 -3.50
CA GLU A 180 1.53 -13.33 -3.66
C GLU A 180 1.18 -12.39 -4.82
N LEU A 181 1.82 -11.23 -4.90
CA LEU A 181 1.65 -10.29 -6.00
C LEU A 181 2.03 -10.92 -7.34
N HIS A 182 3.11 -11.71 -7.37
CA HIS A 182 3.50 -12.45 -8.55
C HIS A 182 2.44 -13.48 -8.96
N ARG A 183 1.91 -14.26 -8.02
CA ARG A 183 0.81 -15.22 -8.28
C ARG A 183 -0.46 -14.52 -8.76
N GLN A 184 -0.83 -13.40 -8.14
CA GLN A 184 -1.98 -12.60 -8.55
C GLN A 184 -1.80 -12.05 -9.98
N ARG A 185 -0.60 -11.55 -10.31
CA ARG A 185 -0.26 -11.09 -11.65
C ARG A 185 -0.38 -12.20 -12.68
N GLN A 186 0.13 -13.40 -12.38
CA GLN A 186 -0.02 -14.58 -13.24
C GLN A 186 -1.50 -14.94 -13.44
N HIS A 187 -2.28 -14.99 -12.35
CA HIS A 187 -3.70 -15.30 -12.42
C HIS A 187 -4.50 -14.28 -13.25
N GLN A 188 -4.20 -12.98 -13.09
CA GLN A 188 -4.81 -11.92 -13.90
C GLN A 188 -4.44 -12.05 -15.37
N GLN A 189 -3.20 -12.44 -15.69
CA GLN A 189 -2.77 -12.70 -17.07
C GLN A 189 -3.57 -13.87 -17.66
N ASP A 190 -3.76 -14.96 -16.93
CA ASP A 190 -4.54 -16.12 -17.38
C ASP A 190 -6.01 -15.75 -17.64
N ILE A 191 -6.63 -14.98 -16.74
CA ILE A 191 -8.00 -14.47 -16.94
C ILE A 191 -8.05 -13.59 -18.20
N CYS A 192 -7.10 -12.69 -18.38
CA CYS A 192 -7.05 -11.82 -19.56
C CYS A 192 -6.92 -12.63 -20.85
N LEU A 193 -6.11 -13.69 -20.86
CA LEU A 193 -5.97 -14.59 -22.01
C LEU A 193 -7.30 -15.29 -22.32
N HIS A 194 -7.94 -15.87 -21.31
CA HIS A 194 -9.24 -16.54 -21.46
C HIS A 194 -10.34 -15.59 -21.96
N LEU A 195 -10.40 -14.37 -21.43
CA LEU A 195 -11.35 -13.36 -21.89
C LEU A 195 -11.09 -12.91 -23.33
N LYS A 196 -9.81 -12.76 -23.73
CA LYS A 196 -9.43 -12.46 -25.12
C LYS A 196 -9.89 -13.56 -26.07
N GLU A 197 -9.75 -14.84 -25.69
CA GLU A 197 -10.24 -15.96 -26.49
C GLU A 197 -11.76 -15.96 -26.64
N LYS A 198 -12.49 -15.73 -25.54
CA LYS A 198 -13.95 -15.60 -25.59
C LYS A 198 -14.40 -14.44 -26.48
N LEU A 199 -13.74 -13.28 -26.37
CA LEU A 199 -14.03 -12.12 -27.22
C LEU A 199 -13.79 -12.42 -28.70
N LYS A 200 -12.71 -13.14 -29.05
CA LYS A 200 -12.46 -13.56 -30.43
C LYS A 200 -13.59 -14.47 -30.94
N LYS A 201 -14.01 -15.46 -30.15
CA LYS A 201 -15.13 -16.36 -30.51
C LYS A 201 -16.44 -15.59 -30.69
N TRP A 202 -16.74 -14.68 -29.77
CA TRP A 202 -17.94 -13.84 -29.85
C TRP A 202 -17.94 -12.92 -31.06
N ARG A 203 -16.81 -12.26 -31.37
CA ARG A 203 -16.69 -11.42 -32.59
C ARG A 203 -16.90 -12.23 -33.87
N ALA A 204 -16.33 -13.43 -33.95
CA ALA A 204 -16.56 -14.32 -35.09
C ALA A 204 -18.05 -14.68 -35.22
N GLN A 205 -18.72 -15.00 -34.11
CA GLN A 205 -20.18 -15.26 -34.12
C GLN A 205 -20.98 -14.04 -34.58
N GLN A 206 -20.65 -12.83 -34.10
CA GLN A 206 -21.32 -11.60 -34.51
C GLN A 206 -21.13 -11.31 -36.00
N GLU A 207 -19.93 -11.56 -36.53
CA GLU A 207 -19.65 -11.40 -37.95
C GLU A 207 -20.49 -12.35 -38.81
N GLU A 208 -20.63 -13.61 -38.39
CA GLU A 208 -21.48 -14.59 -39.08
C GLU A 208 -22.97 -14.21 -39.01
N VAL A 209 -23.44 -13.73 -37.86
CA VAL A 209 -24.83 -13.22 -37.73
C VAL A 209 -25.05 -12.03 -38.65
N ALA A 210 -24.13 -11.06 -38.69
CA ALA A 210 -24.24 -9.90 -39.56
C ALA A 210 -24.26 -10.28 -41.06
N LYS A 211 -23.47 -11.28 -41.48
CA LYS A 211 -23.51 -11.82 -42.85
C LYS A 211 -24.87 -12.42 -43.18
N LEU A 212 -25.45 -13.20 -42.26
CA LEU A 212 -26.77 -13.80 -42.46
C LEU A 212 -27.88 -12.73 -42.52
N GLU A 213 -27.84 -11.73 -41.65
CA GLU A 213 -28.79 -10.62 -41.66
C GLU A 213 -28.69 -9.80 -42.96
N ALA A 214 -27.48 -9.50 -43.42
CA ALA A 214 -27.26 -8.83 -44.70
C ALA A 214 -27.80 -9.65 -45.88
N ALA A 215 -27.61 -10.97 -45.87
CA ALA A 215 -28.16 -11.86 -46.91
C ALA A 215 -29.69 -11.89 -46.90
N ILE A 216 -30.32 -11.92 -45.71
CA ILE A 216 -31.79 -11.86 -45.58
C ILE A 216 -32.31 -10.50 -46.06
N ALA A 217 -31.64 -9.40 -45.71
CA ALA A 217 -32.00 -8.06 -46.14
C ALA A 217 -31.90 -7.90 -47.67
N ALA A 218 -30.81 -8.38 -48.28
CA ALA A 218 -30.64 -8.37 -49.73
C ALA A 218 -31.75 -9.16 -50.44
N ARG A 219 -32.07 -10.36 -49.95
CA ARG A 219 -33.18 -11.16 -50.51
C ARG A 219 -34.53 -10.44 -50.41
N ARG A 220 -34.82 -9.78 -49.28
CA ARG A 220 -36.06 -9.00 -49.12
C ARG A 220 -36.13 -7.84 -50.09
N GLN A 221 -35.01 -7.13 -50.30
CA GLN A 221 -34.92 -6.05 -51.28
C GLN A 221 -35.16 -6.56 -52.70
N GLU A 222 -34.55 -7.68 -53.10
CA GLU A 222 -34.80 -8.29 -54.41
C GLU A 222 -36.29 -8.68 -54.58
N GLU A 223 -36.90 -9.29 -53.57
CA GLU A 223 -38.33 -9.64 -53.59
C GLU A 223 -39.25 -8.40 -53.69
N GLU A 224 -38.89 -7.30 -53.04
CA GLU A 224 -39.59 -6.02 -53.13
C GLU A 224 -39.40 -5.35 -54.50
N GLU A 225 -38.19 -5.34 -55.05
CA GLU A 225 -37.90 -4.81 -56.39
C GLU A 225 -38.64 -5.61 -57.47
N GLU A 226 -38.69 -6.94 -57.36
CA GLU A 226 -39.47 -7.78 -58.27
C GLU A 226 -40.98 -7.50 -58.17
N ARG A 227 -41.51 -7.29 -56.95
CA ARG A 227 -42.91 -6.89 -56.76
C ARG A 227 -43.20 -5.54 -57.43
N MET A 228 -42.34 -4.55 -57.20
CA MET A 228 -42.46 -3.23 -57.84
C MET A 228 -42.41 -3.32 -59.37
N LYS A 229 -41.51 -4.13 -59.93
CA LYS A 229 -41.46 -4.36 -61.39
C LYS A 229 -42.74 -5.00 -61.92
N ARG A 230 -43.25 -6.04 -61.24
CA ARG A 230 -44.52 -6.70 -61.62
C ARG A 230 -45.70 -5.73 -61.56
N GLU A 231 -45.78 -4.89 -60.53
CA GLU A 231 -46.81 -3.86 -60.41
C GLU A 231 -46.71 -2.83 -61.54
N GLN A 232 -45.50 -2.34 -61.85
CA GLN A 232 -45.26 -1.43 -62.97
C GLN A 232 -45.65 -2.04 -64.33
N GLU A 233 -45.32 -3.32 -64.56
CA GLU A 233 -45.72 -4.05 -65.78
C GLU A 233 -47.24 -4.19 -65.87
N GLN A 234 -47.91 -4.53 -64.77
CA GLN A 234 -49.37 -4.62 -64.71
C GLN A 234 -50.04 -3.27 -64.98
N GLU A 235 -49.56 -2.20 -64.35
CA GLU A 235 -50.06 -0.84 -64.61
C GLU A 235 -49.85 -0.41 -66.06
N ALA A 236 -48.68 -0.73 -66.64
CA ALA A 236 -48.38 -0.42 -68.03
C ALA A 236 -49.31 -1.18 -68.99
N ALA A 237 -49.62 -2.44 -68.69
CA ALA A 237 -50.58 -3.25 -69.45
C ALA A 237 -52.02 -2.72 -69.33
N VAL A 238 -52.44 -2.29 -68.14
CA VAL A 238 -53.77 -1.66 -67.96
C VAL A 238 -53.83 -0.33 -68.72
N ARG A 239 -52.77 0.49 -68.63
CA ARG A 239 -52.67 1.76 -69.36
C ARG A 239 -52.70 1.57 -70.88
N SER A 240 -52.03 0.55 -71.42
CA SER A 240 -52.07 0.27 -72.86
C SER A 240 -53.46 -0.18 -73.30
N GLN A 241 -54.11 -1.07 -72.56
CA GLN A 241 -55.51 -1.48 -72.84
C GLN A 241 -56.48 -0.31 -72.74
N GLN A 242 -56.31 0.57 -71.75
CA GLN A 242 -57.14 1.78 -71.63
C GLN A 242 -56.88 2.74 -72.79
N LYS A 243 -55.62 2.94 -73.19
CA LYS A 243 -55.26 3.75 -74.35
C LYS A 243 -55.85 3.19 -75.65
N GLU A 244 -55.83 1.88 -75.83
CA GLU A 244 -56.45 1.21 -76.98
C GLU A 244 -57.98 1.38 -76.97
N LYS A 245 -58.63 1.22 -75.81
CA LYS A 245 -60.07 1.51 -75.62
C LYS A 245 -60.44 2.96 -75.91
N VAL A 246 -59.62 3.92 -75.49
CA VAL A 246 -59.81 5.35 -75.79
C VAL A 246 -59.55 5.62 -77.28
N SER A 247 -58.57 4.93 -77.88
CA SER A 247 -58.26 5.07 -79.30
C SER A 247 -59.37 4.54 -80.21
N CYS A 248 -60.09 3.48 -79.82
CA CYS A 248 -61.25 2.99 -80.58
C CYS A 248 -62.54 3.77 -80.30
N LEU A 249 -62.55 4.62 -79.26
CA LEU A 249 -63.56 5.66 -79.03
C LEU A 249 -63.14 6.99 -79.68
N SER A 250 -62.61 6.98 -80.90
CA SER A 250 -62.21 8.19 -81.63
C SER A 250 -63.43 9.08 -81.89
N VAL A 251 -63.74 9.94 -80.92
CA VAL A 251 -64.64 11.09 -81.07
C VAL A 251 -63.74 12.27 -81.39
N GLU A 252 -63.93 12.81 -82.59
CA GLU A 252 -63.34 14.07 -83.03
C GLU A 252 -63.78 15.18 -82.07
N VAL A 253 -62.88 15.59 -81.17
CA VAL A 253 -63.11 16.72 -80.26
C VAL A 253 -63.05 17.99 -81.10
N VAL A 254 -64.21 18.43 -81.59
CA VAL A 254 -64.39 19.76 -82.15
C VAL A 254 -64.47 20.74 -80.98
N ALA A 255 -63.31 21.25 -80.56
CA ALA A 255 -63.23 22.43 -79.71
C ALA A 255 -62.99 23.63 -80.62
N GLU A 256 -63.90 24.61 -80.59
CA GLU A 256 -63.73 25.88 -81.29
C GLU A 256 -62.46 26.58 -80.77
N ALA A 257 -61.59 27.03 -81.69
CA ALA A 257 -60.33 27.64 -81.34
C ALA A 257 -60.56 29.04 -80.77
N ASP A 258 -60.51 29.16 -79.44
CA ASP A 258 -60.52 30.42 -78.70
C ASP A 258 -59.07 30.96 -78.60
N PRO A 259 -58.70 32.01 -79.37
CA PRO A 259 -57.34 32.54 -79.42
C PRO A 259 -56.91 33.22 -78.12
N GLU A 260 -57.83 33.68 -77.27
CA GLU A 260 -57.48 34.30 -75.98
C GLU A 260 -57.10 33.24 -74.94
N ARG A 261 -57.78 32.09 -74.95
CA ARG A 261 -57.48 30.96 -74.05
C ARG A 261 -56.17 30.24 -74.40
N MET A 262 -55.74 30.29 -75.65
CA MET A 262 -54.50 29.67 -76.12
C MET A 262 -53.24 30.45 -75.70
N MET A 263 -53.38 31.76 -75.48
CA MET A 263 -52.31 32.68 -75.09
C MET A 263 -52.35 33.08 -73.61
N GLY A 264 -53.41 32.71 -72.88
CA GLY A 264 -53.57 32.97 -71.45
C GLY A 264 -52.92 31.91 -70.57
N ASP A 265 -52.25 32.34 -69.50
CA ASP A 265 -51.69 31.43 -68.52
C ASP A 265 -52.76 30.49 -67.93
N THR A 266 -52.51 29.19 -67.99
CA THR A 266 -53.38 28.18 -67.36
C THR A 266 -53.48 28.42 -65.85
N GLU A 267 -54.64 28.12 -65.25
CA GLU A 267 -54.82 28.28 -63.80
C GLU A 267 -53.80 27.48 -62.98
N ALA A 268 -53.32 26.35 -63.53
CA ALA A 268 -52.22 25.58 -62.95
C ALA A 268 -50.87 26.30 -62.97
N TRP A 269 -50.60 27.13 -63.98
CA TRP A 269 -49.38 27.97 -64.05
C TRP A 269 -49.48 29.15 -63.09
N LYS A 270 -50.64 29.84 -63.03
CA LYS A 270 -50.90 30.89 -62.03
C LYS A 270 -50.76 30.36 -60.59
N SER A 271 -51.22 29.14 -60.34
CA SER A 271 -51.16 28.47 -59.03
C SER A 271 -49.75 27.96 -58.65
N ARG A 272 -48.91 27.58 -59.64
CA ARG A 272 -47.48 27.30 -59.40
C ARG A 272 -46.68 28.56 -59.09
N HIS A 273 -46.94 29.65 -59.80
CA HIS A 273 -46.23 30.92 -59.59
C HIS A 273 -46.59 31.60 -58.26
N LEU A 274 -47.77 31.31 -57.71
CA LEU A 274 -48.20 31.75 -56.37
C LEU A 274 -47.57 30.92 -55.23
N ASN A 275 -47.14 29.68 -55.49
CA ASN A 275 -46.69 28.74 -54.44
C ASN A 275 -45.18 28.44 -54.45
N GLU A 276 -44.39 29.03 -55.35
CA GLU A 276 -42.93 28.79 -55.41
C GLU A 276 -42.13 29.43 -54.25
N ASN A 277 -42.78 30.26 -53.41
CA ASN A 277 -42.17 30.92 -52.25
C ASN A 277 -42.64 30.39 -50.87
N GLU A 278 -43.51 29.37 -50.80
CA GLU A 278 -44.09 28.91 -49.51
C GLU A 278 -43.57 27.56 -48.99
N LEU A 279 -42.35 27.16 -49.34
CA LEU A 279 -41.53 26.48 -48.33
C LEU A 279 -41.01 27.57 -47.39
N GLN A 280 -41.77 27.79 -46.31
CA GLN A 280 -41.56 28.80 -45.26
C GLN A 280 -40.09 29.11 -44.99
N LYS A 281 -39.54 30.10 -45.68
CA LYS A 281 -38.33 30.80 -45.25
C LYS A 281 -38.75 31.82 -44.19
N PRO A 282 -38.17 31.79 -42.99
CA PRO A 282 -38.52 32.77 -41.96
C PRO A 282 -38.19 34.19 -42.45
N LEU A 283 -39.11 35.13 -42.18
CA LEU A 283 -39.02 36.57 -42.55
C LEU A 283 -37.74 37.26 -42.02
N TYR A 284 -37.08 36.66 -41.04
CA TYR A 284 -35.80 37.09 -40.48
C TYR A 284 -34.89 35.88 -40.33
N SER A 285 -33.57 36.08 -40.30
CA SER A 285 -32.64 35.01 -39.92
C SER A 285 -32.96 34.58 -38.48
N LEU A 286 -33.60 33.43 -38.31
CA LEU A 286 -33.76 32.81 -37.01
C LEU A 286 -32.36 32.36 -36.56
N SER A 287 -31.76 33.10 -35.63
CA SER A 287 -30.55 32.70 -34.92
C SER A 287 -30.90 31.69 -33.82
N THR A 288 -31.52 30.58 -34.22
CA THR A 288 -31.75 29.45 -33.33
C THR A 288 -30.54 28.53 -33.33
N TYR A 289 -30.36 27.81 -32.23
CA TYR A 289 -29.32 26.80 -32.15
C TYR A 289 -29.69 25.61 -33.04
N THR A 290 -28.73 25.07 -33.80
CA THR A 290 -28.88 23.79 -34.48
C THR A 290 -28.84 22.64 -33.46
N ASP A 291 -29.45 21.50 -33.75
CA ASP A 291 -29.36 20.31 -32.88
C ASP A 291 -27.91 19.96 -32.54
N THR A 292 -27.00 20.12 -33.51
CA THR A 292 -25.56 19.94 -33.30
C THR A 292 -24.95 20.94 -32.32
N GLN A 293 -25.44 22.18 -32.30
CA GLN A 293 -25.02 23.21 -31.35
C GLN A 293 -25.60 22.95 -29.96
N ILE A 294 -26.84 22.45 -29.86
CA ILE A 294 -27.47 22.09 -28.58
C ILE A 294 -26.75 20.89 -27.96
N LEU A 295 -26.46 19.86 -28.75
CA LEU A 295 -25.74 18.66 -28.33
C LEU A 295 -24.24 18.89 -28.08
N SER A 296 -23.71 20.07 -28.40
CA SER A 296 -22.33 20.41 -28.07
C SER A 296 -22.12 20.66 -26.57
N ASP A 297 -23.17 21.01 -25.82
CA ASP A 297 -23.06 21.21 -24.37
C ASP A 297 -22.99 19.84 -23.66
N PRO A 298 -21.92 19.56 -22.89
CA PRO A 298 -21.77 18.29 -22.18
C PRO A 298 -22.89 18.03 -21.18
N ARG A 299 -23.52 19.08 -20.62
CA ARG A 299 -24.63 18.93 -19.67
C ARG A 299 -25.87 18.38 -20.35
N VAL A 300 -26.15 18.84 -21.58
CA VAL A 300 -27.32 18.41 -22.36
C VAL A 300 -27.15 16.94 -22.75
N ARG A 301 -25.96 16.54 -23.20
CA ARG A 301 -25.65 15.14 -23.49
C ARG A 301 -25.79 14.23 -22.27
N LEU A 302 -25.32 14.70 -21.12
CA LEU A 302 -25.38 13.93 -19.88
C LEU A 302 -26.81 13.80 -19.35
N GLU A 303 -27.60 14.87 -19.41
CA GLU A 303 -29.03 14.82 -19.05
C GLU A 303 -29.79 13.87 -19.98
N GLN A 304 -29.55 13.96 -21.30
CA GLN A 304 -30.17 13.07 -22.27
C GLN A 304 -29.80 11.60 -21.99
N ALA A 305 -28.54 11.31 -21.70
CA ALA A 305 -28.11 9.95 -21.32
C ALA A 305 -28.75 9.47 -20.01
N LEU A 306 -28.90 10.34 -19.00
CA LEU A 306 -29.60 10.02 -17.75
C LEU A 306 -31.11 9.81 -17.98
N ARG A 307 -31.69 10.50 -18.97
CA ARG A 307 -33.08 10.37 -19.41
C ARG A 307 -33.35 9.06 -20.14
N GLU A 308 -32.46 8.67 -21.05
CA GLU A 308 -32.48 7.38 -21.74
C GLU A 308 -32.29 6.21 -20.76
N ALA A 309 -31.47 6.41 -19.72
CA ALA A 309 -31.28 5.44 -18.64
C ALA A 309 -32.44 5.42 -17.60
N GLY A 310 -33.45 6.30 -17.73
CA GLY A 310 -34.58 6.38 -16.79
C GLY A 310 -34.23 6.95 -15.41
N LEU A 311 -33.07 7.59 -15.24
CA LEU A 311 -32.53 8.09 -13.97
C LEU A 311 -32.81 9.58 -13.71
N GLN A 312 -33.74 10.19 -14.44
CA GLN A 312 -33.98 11.64 -14.45
C GLN A 312 -34.18 12.24 -13.05
N GLN A 313 -34.86 11.52 -12.15
CA GLN A 313 -35.23 12.00 -10.81
C GLN A 313 -34.35 11.44 -9.68
N SER A 314 -33.31 10.67 -10.00
CA SER A 314 -32.44 10.05 -8.99
C SER A 314 -31.64 11.10 -8.19
N GLN A 315 -31.28 10.79 -6.94
CA GLN A 315 -30.32 11.61 -6.20
C GLN A 315 -28.96 11.64 -6.91
N TYR A 316 -28.62 10.55 -7.60
CA TYR A 316 -27.40 10.44 -8.42
C TYR A 316 -27.41 11.42 -9.60
N SER A 317 -28.52 11.56 -10.33
CA SER A 317 -28.60 12.50 -11.46
C SER A 317 -28.44 13.94 -10.99
N LYS A 318 -29.01 14.29 -9.84
CA LYS A 318 -28.87 15.62 -9.23
C LYS A 318 -27.42 15.92 -8.83
N ALA A 319 -26.73 14.97 -8.21
CA ALA A 319 -25.33 15.13 -7.83
C ALA A 319 -24.44 15.31 -9.06
N VAL A 320 -24.57 14.43 -10.05
CA VAL A 320 -23.76 14.45 -11.27
C VAL A 320 -24.00 15.72 -12.10
N LEU A 321 -25.25 16.16 -12.28
CA LEU A 321 -25.55 17.39 -13.01
C LEU A 321 -25.07 18.65 -12.29
N SER A 322 -24.92 18.62 -10.96
CA SER A 322 -24.42 19.76 -10.19
C SER A 322 -22.91 19.98 -10.36
N GLU A 323 -22.15 18.93 -10.65
CA GLU A 323 -20.69 19.00 -10.81
C GLU A 323 -20.25 19.46 -12.21
N VAL A 324 -21.11 19.30 -13.22
CA VAL A 324 -20.75 19.56 -14.61
C VAL A 324 -20.79 21.06 -14.91
N LYS A 325 -19.63 21.64 -15.19
CA LYS A 325 -19.48 23.06 -15.51
C LYS A 325 -19.93 23.38 -16.94
N PRO A 326 -20.56 24.55 -17.18
CA PRO A 326 -20.86 25.00 -18.54
C PRO A 326 -19.56 25.19 -19.35
N PRO A 327 -19.61 24.99 -20.69
CA PRO A 327 -18.43 25.11 -21.55
C PRO A 327 -17.87 26.53 -21.63
N LYS A 328 -18.68 27.55 -21.30
CA LYS A 328 -18.23 28.94 -21.15
C LYS A 328 -18.59 29.41 -19.74
N PRO A 329 -17.64 30.01 -18.99
CA PRO A 329 -17.98 30.61 -17.71
C PRO A 329 -18.98 31.76 -17.90
N PRO A 330 -19.80 32.06 -16.89
CA PRO A 330 -20.64 33.26 -16.89
C PRO A 330 -19.78 34.49 -17.16
N ARG A 331 -20.34 35.51 -17.82
CA ARG A 331 -19.62 36.77 -17.98
C ARG A 331 -19.45 37.42 -16.61
N ARG A 332 -18.36 38.16 -16.42
CA ARG A 332 -17.95 38.75 -15.13
C ARG A 332 -19.00 39.67 -14.50
N ASP A 333 -19.84 40.28 -15.31
CA ASP A 333 -20.98 41.14 -14.94
C ASP A 333 -22.23 40.35 -14.49
N THR A 334 -22.27 39.05 -14.75
CA THR A 334 -23.38 38.13 -14.42
C THR A 334 -23.08 37.16 -13.27
N GLU A 335 -21.94 37.30 -12.59
CA GLU A 335 -21.61 36.48 -11.43
C GLU A 335 -22.49 36.89 -10.23
N SER A 336 -23.48 36.06 -9.87
CA SER A 336 -24.26 36.23 -8.64
C SER A 336 -23.46 35.69 -7.45
N THR A 337 -23.20 36.53 -6.44
CA THR A 337 -22.49 36.16 -5.20
C THR A 337 -23.35 35.37 -4.20
N LEU A 338 -24.57 34.98 -4.57
CA LEU A 338 -25.45 34.19 -3.71
C LEU A 338 -24.99 32.73 -3.69
N LYS A 339 -24.45 32.33 -2.53
CA LYS A 339 -24.18 30.93 -2.19
C LYS A 339 -25.49 30.34 -1.64
N PHE A 340 -26.06 29.35 -2.31
CA PHE A 340 -27.15 28.52 -1.79
C PHE A 340 -26.58 27.24 -1.16
#